data_AF-A0A286XWJ9-F1
#
_entry.id   AF-A0A286XWJ9-F1
#
_cell.length_a   1.000
_cell.length_b   1.000
_cell.length_c   1.000
_cell.angle_alpha   90.00
_cell.angle_beta   90.00
_cell.angle_gamma   90.00
#
_symmetry.space_group_name_H-M   'P 1'
#
loop_
_entity.id
_entity.type
_entity.pdbx_description
1 polymer ?
#
loop_
_entity_poly.entity_id
_entity_poly.type
_entity_poly.pdbx_seq_one_letter_code
_entity_poly.pdbx_strand_id
1 'polypeptide(L)'
;MSSDGGQPCQSDTDSSVEESDFDTMPDIESDKNVIRTKMFLYLSDLSRKDRRIVSKKYKIYFWNIITIAVFYALPVIQLVITYQTVVNITGNQDICYYNFLCAHPLGVLSAFNNILSNLGHVLLGFLFLLIVLRRDILHRRALEAKDIFAMEYGIPKHFGLFYAMGIALMMEGVLSACYHVCPNYSNFQFDTSFMYMITGLCMLKLYQTRHPDINASAYSAYASFAVVIMLTVLGVVFGKNDVWFWVIFSVVHILASLALSAQIYYMGRFKIDLGIFRRAAMVFYTDCIQQCSWPLYMDRMVLLTVGNLVNWSFALFGLIYRPRDFASYMLGIFICNLLLYLAFYIIMKLRSSEKVLLVPLFCITATAVLWAAALYFFFQNLSSWEGTPAESREKNRECVLLDFFDDHDVWHFLSATALFFSFLVLLTLDDDLDVVRRDQIPVF
;
A
#
# COMPACT_ATOMS: atom_id res chain seq x y z
N MET A 1 -64.33 5.01 4.59
CA MET A 1 -63.82 4.54 5.89
C MET A 1 -62.69 3.56 5.60
N SER A 2 -61.48 3.98 5.98
CA SER A 2 -60.28 3.22 6.37
C SER A 2 -60.07 1.78 5.88
N SER A 3 -58.94 1.57 5.21
CA SER A 3 -58.13 0.35 5.41
C SER A 3 -56.66 0.74 5.45
N ASP A 4 -56.02 0.41 6.57
CA ASP A 4 -54.61 0.50 6.88
C ASP A 4 -53.72 -0.19 5.83
N GLY A 5 -52.57 0.43 5.56
CA GLY A 5 -51.45 -0.15 4.81
C GLY A 5 -50.15 0.18 5.52
N GLY A 6 -49.85 -0.54 6.60
CA GLY A 6 -48.60 -0.42 7.34
C GLY A 6 -47.39 -0.80 6.47
N GLN A 7 -46.41 0.09 6.40
CA GLN A 7 -45.07 -0.21 5.88
C GLN A 7 -44.33 -1.13 6.87
N PRO A 8 -43.66 -2.20 6.42
CA PRO A 8 -42.80 -2.95 7.31
C PRO A 8 -41.46 -2.19 7.47
N CYS A 9 -41.19 -1.76 8.70
CA CYS A 9 -39.85 -1.44 9.17
C CYS A 9 -38.97 -2.69 9.00
N GLN A 10 -37.95 -2.62 8.13
CA GLN A 10 -36.90 -3.64 8.08
C GLN A 10 -36.00 -3.49 9.30
N SER A 11 -36.06 -4.50 10.16
CA SER A 11 -35.21 -4.69 11.33
C SER A 11 -33.77 -4.97 10.92
N ASP A 12 -32.82 -4.25 11.54
CA ASP A 12 -31.41 -4.58 11.56
C ASP A 12 -31.24 -6.00 12.12
N THR A 13 -30.96 -6.96 11.23
CA THR A 13 -30.61 -8.32 11.63
C THR A 13 -29.19 -8.60 11.16
N ASP A 14 -28.33 -8.87 12.12
CA ASP A 14 -26.89 -9.11 12.01
C ASP A 14 -26.65 -10.53 11.44
N SER A 15 -27.13 -10.78 10.22
CA SER A 15 -26.92 -12.04 9.50
C SER A 15 -25.48 -12.10 9.00
N SER A 16 -24.80 -13.23 9.18
CA SER A 16 -23.46 -13.51 8.63
C SER A 16 -23.45 -13.24 7.12
N VAL A 17 -22.88 -12.11 6.72
CA VAL A 17 -22.95 -11.64 5.33
C VAL A 17 -21.79 -12.22 4.53
N GLU A 18 -22.08 -13.03 3.52
CA GLU A 18 -21.09 -13.54 2.58
C GLU A 18 -20.87 -12.52 1.45
N GLU A 19 -19.63 -12.33 1.00
CA GLU A 19 -19.30 -11.30 0.01
C GLU A 19 -19.97 -11.56 -1.36
N SER A 20 -20.33 -12.83 -1.63
CA SER A 20 -21.12 -13.24 -2.81
C SER A 20 -22.52 -12.65 -2.87
N ASP A 21 -23.06 -12.17 -1.74
CA ASP A 21 -24.38 -11.53 -1.69
C ASP A 21 -24.35 -10.10 -2.23
N PHE A 22 -23.17 -9.52 -2.42
CA PHE A 22 -22.99 -8.11 -2.82
C PHE A 22 -22.70 -7.88 -4.30
N ASP A 23 -22.12 -8.87 -4.97
CA ASP A 23 -21.72 -8.79 -6.37
C ASP A 23 -22.46 -9.90 -7.14
N THR A 24 -23.74 -9.68 -7.47
CA THR A 24 -24.48 -10.66 -8.28
C THR A 24 -23.89 -10.73 -9.71
N MET A 25 -23.77 -11.93 -10.28
CA MET A 25 -23.29 -12.12 -11.67
C MET A 25 -23.93 -11.17 -12.70
N PRO A 26 -25.25 -10.89 -12.69
CA PRO A 26 -25.86 -9.96 -13.64
C PRO A 26 -25.41 -8.50 -13.47
N ASP A 27 -25.14 -8.03 -12.25
CA ASP A 27 -24.65 -6.66 -12.01
C ASP A 27 -23.27 -6.47 -12.65
N ILE A 28 -22.38 -7.45 -12.46
CA ILE A 28 -21.03 -7.48 -13.04
C ILE A 28 -21.08 -7.45 -14.59
N GLU A 29 -22.00 -8.17 -15.21
CA GLU A 29 -22.14 -8.21 -16.68
C GLU A 29 -22.73 -6.92 -17.24
N SER A 30 -23.69 -6.31 -16.53
CA SER A 30 -24.32 -5.05 -16.94
C SER A 30 -23.34 -3.87 -16.92
N ASP A 31 -22.50 -3.76 -15.88
CA ASP A 31 -21.48 -2.71 -15.78
C ASP A 31 -20.38 -2.91 -16.82
N LYS A 32 -19.97 -4.17 -17.06
CA LYS A 32 -19.01 -4.49 -18.14
C LYS A 32 -19.50 -4.06 -19.53
N ASN A 33 -20.81 -4.11 -19.78
CA ASN A 33 -21.42 -3.70 -21.06
C ASN A 33 -21.48 -2.18 -21.24
N VAL A 34 -21.72 -1.40 -20.18
CA VAL A 34 -21.70 0.08 -20.24
C VAL A 34 -20.28 0.61 -20.50
N ILE A 35 -19.28 0.01 -19.85
CA ILE A 35 -17.86 0.36 -20.02
C ILE A 35 -17.34 -0.10 -21.40
N ARG A 36 -18.06 -0.97 -22.14
CA ARG A 36 -17.67 -1.46 -23.48
C ARG A 36 -17.99 -0.47 -24.59
N THR A 37 -18.95 0.44 -24.40
CA THR A 37 -19.48 1.29 -25.48
C THR A 37 -18.94 2.72 -25.49
N LYS A 38 -18.19 3.16 -24.46
CA LYS A 38 -17.70 4.53 -24.33
C LYS A 38 -16.17 4.63 -24.41
N MET A 39 -15.67 5.56 -25.23
CA MET A 39 -14.24 5.91 -25.35
C MET A 39 -13.76 6.80 -24.20
N PHE A 40 -14.65 7.62 -23.63
CA PHE A 40 -14.41 8.41 -22.43
C PHE A 40 -15.30 7.92 -21.30
N LEU A 41 -14.68 7.60 -20.16
CA LEU A 41 -15.36 7.14 -18.95
C LEU A 41 -15.42 8.29 -17.94
N TYR A 42 -16.60 8.47 -17.36
CA TYR A 42 -16.81 9.40 -16.25
C TYR A 42 -17.04 8.65 -14.96
N LEU A 43 -16.78 9.30 -13.83
CA LEU A 43 -16.88 8.65 -12.52
C LEU A 43 -18.29 8.11 -12.25
N SER A 44 -19.33 8.76 -12.77
CA SER A 44 -20.71 8.28 -12.71
C SER A 44 -20.93 6.91 -13.35
N ASP A 45 -20.12 6.54 -14.36
CA ASP A 45 -20.18 5.24 -15.02
C ASP A 45 -19.60 4.12 -14.13
N LEU A 46 -18.78 4.47 -13.13
CA LEU A 46 -18.08 3.56 -12.20
C LEU A 46 -18.45 3.77 -10.73
N SER A 47 -19.56 4.45 -10.46
CA SER A 47 -20.11 4.69 -9.13
C SER A 47 -21.60 4.33 -9.04
N ARG A 48 -21.98 3.18 -9.61
CA ARG A 48 -23.36 2.72 -9.75
C ARG A 48 -23.78 1.79 -8.60
N LYS A 49 -22.82 1.17 -7.91
CA LYS A 49 -23.10 0.27 -6.77
C LYS A 49 -23.71 1.03 -5.60
N ASP A 50 -24.60 0.35 -4.87
CA ASP A 50 -25.20 0.90 -3.65
C ASP A 50 -24.10 1.20 -2.62
N ARG A 51 -24.08 2.45 -2.14
CA ARG A 51 -23.15 2.92 -1.11
C ARG A 51 -23.15 2.05 0.15
N ARG A 52 -24.29 1.47 0.54
CA ARG A 52 -24.37 0.60 1.73
C ARG A 52 -23.52 -0.66 1.53
N ILE A 53 -23.62 -1.27 0.35
CA ILE A 53 -22.85 -2.45 -0.05
C ILE A 53 -21.36 -2.12 -0.07
N VAL A 54 -21.01 -1.01 -0.74
CA VAL A 54 -19.62 -0.56 -0.87
C VAL A 54 -19.01 -0.21 0.50
N SER A 55 -19.76 0.43 1.39
CA SER A 55 -19.33 0.74 2.76
C SER A 55 -19.07 -0.52 3.58
N LYS A 56 -19.93 -1.54 3.49
CA LYS A 56 -19.70 -2.84 4.14
C LYS A 56 -18.42 -3.50 3.61
N LYS A 57 -18.21 -3.53 2.30
CA LYS A 57 -16.98 -4.06 1.68
C LYS A 57 -15.71 -3.39 2.21
N TYR A 58 -15.73 -2.06 2.37
CA TYR A 58 -14.56 -1.33 2.90
C TYR A 58 -14.34 -1.48 4.40
N LYS A 59 -15.37 -1.78 5.20
CA LYS A 59 -15.19 -2.13 6.61
C LYS A 59 -14.39 -3.44 6.79
N ILE A 60 -14.48 -4.36 5.83
CA ILE A 60 -13.71 -5.62 5.86
C ILE A 60 -12.21 -5.32 5.80
N TYR A 61 -11.78 -4.32 5.03
CA TYR A 61 -10.37 -3.92 4.99
C TYR A 61 -9.83 -3.53 6.37
N PHE A 62 -10.62 -2.78 7.14
CA PHE A 62 -10.28 -2.35 8.49
C PHE A 62 -10.19 -3.52 9.47
N TRP A 63 -11.20 -4.39 9.51
CA TRP A 63 -11.19 -5.54 10.41
C TRP A 63 -10.09 -6.54 10.08
N ASN A 64 -9.87 -6.82 8.80
CA ASN A 64 -8.83 -7.76 8.38
C ASN A 64 -7.43 -7.30 8.78
N ILE A 65 -7.11 -6.00 8.64
CA ILE A 65 -5.77 -5.53 9.04
C ILE A 65 -5.57 -5.57 10.56
N ILE A 66 -6.62 -5.32 11.35
CA ILE A 66 -6.56 -5.48 12.81
C ILE A 66 -6.29 -6.93 13.17
N THR A 67 -7.00 -7.87 12.54
CA THR A 67 -6.78 -9.30 12.74
C THR A 67 -5.34 -9.68 12.38
N ILE A 68 -4.86 -9.30 11.20
CA ILE A 68 -3.47 -9.57 10.76
C ILE A 68 -2.47 -8.96 11.75
N ALA A 69 -2.68 -7.71 12.17
CA ALA A 69 -1.83 -7.00 13.12
C ALA A 69 -1.70 -7.76 14.45
N VAL A 70 -2.82 -8.23 15.03
CA VAL A 70 -2.81 -8.97 16.29
C VAL A 70 -2.08 -10.31 16.15
N PHE A 71 -2.46 -11.12 15.15
CA PHE A 71 -1.86 -12.44 14.95
C PHE A 71 -0.39 -12.38 14.55
N TYR A 72 0.05 -11.30 13.91
CA TYR A 72 1.44 -11.09 13.54
C TYR A 72 2.26 -10.51 14.70
N ALA A 73 1.72 -9.56 15.48
CA ALA A 73 2.44 -8.91 16.57
C ALA A 73 2.70 -9.86 17.76
N LEU A 74 1.76 -10.75 18.09
CA LEU A 74 1.90 -11.68 19.22
C LEU A 74 3.18 -12.54 19.15
N PRO A 75 3.45 -13.30 18.07
CA PRO A 75 4.67 -14.09 17.97
C PRO A 75 5.93 -13.22 17.88
N VAL A 76 5.85 -12.03 17.27
CA VAL A 76 6.97 -11.08 17.17
C VAL A 76 7.41 -10.60 18.54
N ILE A 77 6.46 -10.17 19.38
CA ILE A 77 6.71 -9.73 20.75
C ILE A 77 7.26 -10.89 21.59
N GLN A 78 6.71 -12.10 21.44
CA GLN A 78 7.23 -13.29 22.14
C GLN A 78 8.68 -13.59 21.73
N LEU A 79 9.00 -13.51 20.44
CA LEU A 79 10.33 -13.82 19.93
C LEU A 79 11.37 -12.80 20.41
N VAL A 80 11.05 -11.50 20.36
CA VAL A 80 11.99 -10.46 20.79
C VAL A 80 12.28 -10.54 22.29
N ILE A 81 11.28 -10.82 23.13
CA ILE A 81 11.47 -11.03 24.57
C ILE A 81 12.38 -12.24 24.81
N THR A 82 12.19 -13.31 24.04
CA THR A 82 13.02 -14.52 24.13
C THR A 82 14.47 -14.21 23.75
N TYR A 83 14.72 -13.50 22.65
CA TYR A 83 16.08 -13.12 22.26
C TYR A 83 16.75 -12.17 23.25
N GLN A 84 16.06 -11.16 23.77
CA GLN A 84 16.60 -10.31 24.84
C GLN A 84 16.98 -11.13 26.07
N THR A 85 16.14 -12.09 26.46
CA THR A 85 16.42 -12.97 27.60
C THR A 85 17.66 -13.82 27.36
N VAL A 86 17.80 -14.41 26.16
CA VAL A 86 18.99 -15.20 25.79
C VAL A 86 20.24 -14.33 25.80
N VAL A 87 20.21 -13.13 25.24
CA VAL A 87 21.36 -12.20 25.25
C VAL A 87 21.75 -11.81 26.66
N ASN A 88 20.78 -11.47 27.51
CA ASN A 88 21.03 -11.06 28.89
C ASN A 88 21.58 -12.21 29.75
N ILE A 89 21.12 -13.44 29.55
CA ILE A 89 21.59 -14.62 30.31
C ILE A 89 22.96 -15.10 29.81
N THR A 90 23.13 -15.21 28.49
CA THR A 90 24.36 -15.77 27.91
C THR A 90 25.50 -14.76 27.85
N GLY A 91 25.18 -13.46 27.86
CA GLY A 91 26.14 -12.38 27.61
C GLY A 91 26.64 -12.34 26.16
N ASN A 92 26.05 -13.12 25.25
CA ASN A 92 26.49 -13.18 23.85
C ASN A 92 25.95 -12.00 23.05
N GLN A 93 26.80 -10.99 22.87
CA GLN A 93 26.50 -9.77 22.10
C GLN A 93 26.53 -9.97 20.58
N ASP A 94 26.86 -11.16 20.08
CA ASP A 94 26.90 -11.46 18.65
C ASP A 94 25.52 -11.88 18.09
N ILE A 95 24.52 -12.04 18.96
CA ILE A 95 23.16 -12.45 18.57
C ILE A 95 22.38 -11.31 17.90
N CYS A 96 22.54 -10.09 18.40
CA CYS A 96 21.82 -8.91 17.94
C CYS A 96 22.80 -7.86 17.39
N TYR A 97 22.50 -7.31 16.21
CA TYR A 97 23.37 -6.43 15.45
C TYR A 97 23.10 -4.95 15.78
N TYR A 98 23.48 -4.52 16.98
CA TYR A 98 23.26 -3.13 17.41
C TYR A 98 24.33 -2.17 16.90
N ASN A 99 23.96 -0.89 16.84
CA ASN A 99 24.91 0.20 16.95
C ASN A 99 25.37 0.34 18.41
N PHE A 100 26.40 -0.41 18.82
CA PHE A 100 26.84 -0.45 20.22
C PHE A 100 27.34 0.90 20.75
N LEU A 101 27.75 1.83 19.88
CA LEU A 101 28.22 3.16 20.28
C LEU A 101 27.06 4.13 20.63
N CYS A 102 25.82 3.80 20.26
CA CYS A 102 24.63 4.60 20.55
C CYS A 102 23.47 3.77 21.16
N ALA A 103 23.73 2.52 21.55
CA ALA A 103 22.71 1.68 22.16
C ALA A 103 22.46 2.11 23.62
N HIS A 104 21.27 2.64 23.89
CA HIS A 104 20.89 3.06 25.24
C HIS A 104 19.96 2.03 25.90
N PRO A 105 20.43 1.28 26.89
CA PRO A 105 19.61 0.27 27.55
C PRO A 105 18.64 0.90 28.55
N LEU A 106 17.44 0.34 28.66
CA LEU A 106 16.47 0.66 29.72
C LEU A 106 15.83 -0.63 30.25
N GLY A 107 16.16 -0.99 31.49
CA GLY A 107 15.69 -2.22 32.11
C GLY A 107 16.21 -3.45 31.37
N VAL A 108 15.30 -4.26 30.81
CA VAL A 108 15.63 -5.50 30.09
C VAL A 108 15.90 -5.29 28.59
N LEU A 109 15.70 -4.08 28.09
CA LEU A 109 15.79 -3.74 26.67
C LEU A 109 17.15 -3.10 26.39
N SER A 110 17.90 -3.70 25.46
CA SER A 110 19.26 -3.26 25.11
C SER A 110 19.31 -1.97 24.28
N ALA A 111 18.28 -1.71 23.47
CA ALA A 111 18.21 -0.59 22.53
C ALA A 111 16.88 0.17 22.67
N PHE A 112 16.72 0.90 23.77
CA PHE A 112 15.48 1.63 24.07
C PHE A 112 15.28 2.86 23.18
N ASN A 113 16.38 3.49 22.74
CA ASN A 113 16.36 4.61 21.79
C ASN A 113 15.61 4.26 20.51
N ASN A 114 15.81 3.05 19.95
CA ASN A 114 15.11 2.59 18.76
C ASN A 114 13.60 2.37 18.95
N ILE A 115 13.15 2.05 20.18
CA ILE A 115 11.72 1.99 20.48
C ILE A 115 11.14 3.40 20.47
N LEU A 116 11.84 4.34 21.09
CA LEU A 116 11.38 5.72 21.20
C LEU A 116 11.36 6.40 19.82
N SER A 117 12.33 6.12 18.95
CA SER A 117 12.35 6.66 17.58
C SER A 117 11.17 6.18 16.74
N ASN A 118 10.74 4.94 16.95
CA ASN A 118 9.56 4.35 16.29
C ASN A 118 8.21 4.80 16.84
N LEU A 119 8.17 5.41 18.02
CA LEU A 119 6.93 5.94 18.61
C LEU A 119 6.25 6.99 17.70
N GLY A 120 7.03 7.70 16.88
CA GLY A 120 6.53 8.67 15.90
C GLY A 120 5.52 8.06 14.92
N HIS A 121 5.79 6.84 14.41
CA HIS A 121 4.87 6.12 13.52
C HIS A 121 3.52 5.84 14.19
N VAL A 122 3.55 5.41 15.46
CA VAL A 122 2.34 5.11 16.25
C VAL A 122 1.51 6.37 16.50
N LEU A 123 2.16 7.45 16.96
CA LEU A 123 1.48 8.70 17.27
C LEU A 123 0.89 9.36 16.02
N LEU A 124 1.64 9.40 14.92
CA LEU A 124 1.19 9.98 13.66
C LEU A 124 0.13 9.10 12.96
N GLY A 125 0.23 7.77 13.06
CA GLY A 125 -0.81 6.86 12.63
C GLY A 125 -2.12 7.07 13.39
N PHE A 126 -2.04 7.23 14.72
CA PHE A 126 -3.20 7.55 15.53
C PHE A 126 -3.80 8.92 15.18
N LEU A 127 -2.96 9.95 15.00
CA LEU A 127 -3.41 11.27 14.55
C LEU A 127 -4.12 11.19 13.19
N PHE A 128 -3.59 10.42 12.25
CA PHE A 128 -4.22 10.20 10.95
C PHE A 128 -5.60 9.55 11.10
N LEU A 129 -5.75 8.54 11.97
CA LEU A 129 -7.05 7.92 12.27
C LEU A 129 -8.05 8.93 12.84
N LEU A 130 -7.64 9.86 13.71
CA LEU A 130 -8.51 10.91 14.22
C LEU A 130 -8.96 11.87 13.11
N ILE A 131 -8.07 12.23 12.18
CA ILE A 131 -8.41 13.08 11.03
C ILE A 131 -9.42 12.37 10.11
N VAL A 132 -9.18 11.08 9.82
CA VAL A 132 -10.08 10.25 9.02
C VAL A 132 -11.44 10.10 9.71
N LEU A 133 -11.46 9.84 11.02
CA LEU A 133 -12.67 9.73 11.82
C LEU A 133 -13.50 11.01 11.78
N ARG A 134 -12.85 12.16 11.94
CA ARG A 134 -13.52 13.46 11.85
C ARG A 134 -14.17 13.64 10.47
N ARG A 135 -13.46 13.32 9.38
CA ARG A 135 -14.00 13.40 8.01
C ARG A 135 -15.15 12.42 7.78
N ASP A 136 -15.05 11.19 8.30
CA ASP A 136 -16.10 10.17 8.21
C ASP A 136 -17.38 10.62 8.93
N ILE A 137 -17.27 11.13 10.16
CA ILE A 137 -18.42 11.64 10.92
C ILE A 137 -19.10 12.80 10.18
N LEU A 138 -18.33 13.77 9.68
CA LEU A 138 -18.88 14.90 8.93
C LEU A 138 -19.58 14.43 7.65
N HIS A 139 -18.96 13.50 6.92
CA HIS A 139 -19.56 12.94 5.73
C HIS A 139 -20.86 12.18 6.04
N ARG A 140 -20.89 11.33 7.07
CA ARG A 140 -22.10 10.60 7.48
C ARG A 140 -23.24 11.54 7.86
N ARG A 141 -22.97 12.63 8.59
CA ARG A 141 -23.98 13.64 8.91
C ARG A 141 -24.55 14.30 7.65
N ALA A 142 -23.70 14.64 6.67
CA ALA A 142 -24.17 15.18 5.39
C ALA A 142 -25.05 14.17 4.63
N LEU A 143 -24.74 12.87 4.74
CA LEU A 143 -25.56 11.81 4.16
C LEU A 143 -26.90 11.61 4.84
N GLU A 144 -26.94 11.67 6.17
CA GLU A 144 -28.18 11.61 6.95
C GLU A 144 -29.07 12.81 6.65
N ALA A 145 -28.47 13.99 6.43
CA ALA A 145 -29.17 15.19 5.99
C ALA A 145 -29.61 15.15 4.51
N LYS A 146 -29.31 14.07 3.77
CA LYS A 146 -29.57 13.92 2.32
C LYS A 146 -29.00 15.08 1.50
N ASP A 147 -27.83 15.57 1.88
CA ASP A 147 -27.14 16.62 1.14
C ASP A 147 -26.82 16.15 -0.29
N ILE A 148 -27.21 16.96 -1.27
CA ILE A 148 -27.04 16.68 -2.69
C ILE A 148 -25.55 16.54 -3.03
N PHE A 149 -24.69 17.37 -2.42
CA PHE A 149 -23.24 17.31 -2.64
C PHE A 149 -22.66 15.95 -2.23
N ALA A 150 -23.12 15.40 -1.10
CA ALA A 150 -22.62 14.13 -0.62
C ALA A 150 -23.16 12.92 -1.42
N MET A 151 -24.29 13.07 -2.12
CA MET A 151 -24.91 12.00 -2.91
C MET A 151 -24.44 11.98 -4.38
N GLU A 152 -24.30 13.14 -5.03
CA GLU A 152 -24.12 13.22 -6.49
C GLU A 152 -22.82 13.93 -6.94
N TYR A 153 -22.14 14.61 -6.02
CA TYR A 153 -20.93 15.37 -6.32
C TYR A 153 -19.68 14.68 -5.75
N GLY A 154 -18.54 15.10 -6.28
CA GLY A 154 -17.21 14.67 -5.88
C GLY A 154 -16.98 13.17 -6.01
N ILE A 155 -15.81 12.76 -5.54
CA ILE A 155 -15.44 11.36 -5.51
C ILE A 155 -16.23 10.65 -4.40
N PRO A 156 -16.85 9.49 -4.66
CA PRO A 156 -17.47 8.67 -3.62
C PRO A 156 -16.50 8.41 -2.47
N LYS A 157 -16.83 8.95 -1.28
CA LYS A 157 -15.95 8.89 -0.11
C LYS A 157 -16.12 7.56 0.61
N HIS A 158 -15.02 6.82 0.73
CA HIS A 158 -14.96 5.58 1.49
C HIS A 158 -13.73 5.60 2.40
N PHE A 159 -13.95 5.56 3.70
CA PHE A 159 -12.89 5.73 4.70
C PHE A 159 -12.23 4.43 5.15
N GLY A 160 -12.79 3.25 4.82
CA GLY A 160 -12.27 1.96 5.28
C GLY A 160 -10.81 1.69 4.93
N LEU A 161 -10.38 2.02 3.71
CA LEU A 161 -8.98 1.91 3.29
C LEU A 161 -8.07 2.90 4.04
N PHE A 162 -8.54 4.13 4.30
CA PHE A 162 -7.77 5.08 5.09
C PHE A 162 -7.61 4.65 6.55
N TYR A 163 -8.67 4.07 7.16
CA TYR A 163 -8.53 3.46 8.48
C TYR A 163 -7.52 2.30 8.46
N ALA A 164 -7.54 1.46 7.42
CA ALA A 164 -6.57 0.38 7.28
C ALA A 164 -5.13 0.91 7.15
N MET A 165 -4.91 1.97 6.35
CA MET A 165 -3.60 2.62 6.22
C MET A 165 -3.10 3.20 7.56
N GLY A 166 -3.98 3.85 8.34
CA GLY A 166 -3.63 4.39 9.65
C GLY A 166 -3.23 3.31 10.66
N ILE A 167 -3.99 2.20 10.72
CA ILE A 167 -3.64 1.04 11.55
C ILE A 167 -2.34 0.40 11.07
N ALA A 168 -2.12 0.29 9.76
CA ALA A 168 -0.88 -0.23 9.21
C ALA A 168 0.34 0.59 9.63
N LEU A 169 0.24 1.93 9.63
CA LEU A 169 1.31 2.83 10.09
C LEU A 169 1.58 2.71 11.59
N MET A 170 0.54 2.52 12.41
CA MET A 170 0.73 2.26 13.84
C MET A 170 1.43 0.91 14.07
N MET A 171 1.03 -0.11 13.32
CA MET A 171 1.58 -1.45 13.46
C MET A 171 3.02 -1.53 12.93
N GLU A 172 3.33 -0.80 11.87
CA GLU A 172 4.71 -0.57 11.40
C GLU A 172 5.59 -0.07 12.55
N GLY A 173 5.17 0.98 13.26
CA GLY A 173 5.94 1.50 14.40
C GLY A 173 6.19 0.47 15.50
N VAL A 174 5.19 -0.34 15.83
CA VAL A 174 5.34 -1.37 16.88
C VAL A 174 6.25 -2.52 16.42
N LEU A 175 6.11 -3.01 15.18
CA LEU A 175 6.92 -4.11 14.67
C LEU A 175 8.35 -3.68 14.37
N SER A 176 8.54 -2.47 13.85
CA SER A 176 9.85 -1.86 13.65
C SER A 176 10.60 -1.71 14.98
N ALA A 177 9.92 -1.21 16.01
CA ALA A 177 10.47 -1.17 17.36
C ALA A 177 10.86 -2.58 17.87
N CYS A 178 10.02 -3.60 17.64
CA CYS A 178 10.33 -4.97 18.03
C CYS A 178 11.53 -5.55 17.28
N TYR A 179 11.71 -5.22 15.99
CA TYR A 179 12.88 -5.61 15.21
C TYR A 179 14.15 -4.97 15.79
N HIS A 180 14.15 -3.65 15.96
CA HIS A 180 15.34 -2.92 16.39
C HIS A 180 15.73 -3.14 17.85
N VAL A 181 14.84 -3.71 18.67
CA VAL A 181 15.22 -4.19 20.00
C VAL A 181 16.23 -5.33 19.93
N CYS A 182 16.25 -6.16 18.89
CA CYS A 182 17.33 -7.14 18.64
C CYS A 182 17.41 -7.44 17.14
N PRO A 183 18.07 -6.60 16.33
CA PRO A 183 18.08 -6.79 14.89
C PRO A 183 18.92 -8.03 14.51
N ASN A 184 18.34 -8.92 13.71
CA ASN A 184 18.99 -10.14 13.24
C ASN A 184 18.38 -10.62 11.90
N TYR A 185 19.02 -11.60 11.28
CA TYR A 185 18.56 -12.24 10.06
C TYR A 185 17.21 -12.97 10.22
N SER A 186 16.84 -13.43 11.43
CA SER A 186 15.60 -14.18 11.63
C SER A 186 14.35 -13.31 11.80
N ASN A 187 14.53 -12.01 12.04
CA ASN A 187 13.45 -11.08 12.41
C ASN A 187 13.37 -9.82 11.55
N PHE A 188 14.20 -9.68 10.52
CA PHE A 188 14.09 -8.57 9.53
C PHE A 188 12.67 -8.44 8.96
N GLN A 189 11.97 -9.57 8.78
CA GLN A 189 10.65 -9.62 8.16
C GLN A 189 9.61 -8.81 8.95
N PHE A 190 9.82 -8.61 10.25
CA PHE A 190 8.87 -7.93 11.13
C PHE A 190 8.68 -6.47 10.73
N ASP A 191 9.78 -5.81 10.36
CA ASP A 191 9.81 -4.43 9.89
C ASP A 191 9.23 -4.33 8.47
N THR A 192 9.73 -5.14 7.53
CA THR A 192 9.38 -4.97 6.11
C THR A 192 7.94 -5.38 5.74
N SER A 193 7.30 -6.28 6.50
CA SER A 193 5.98 -6.81 6.13
C SER A 193 4.90 -5.73 6.10
N PHE A 194 4.88 -4.83 7.09
CA PHE A 194 3.90 -3.75 7.14
C PHE A 194 4.26 -2.60 6.18
N MET A 195 5.54 -2.38 5.86
CA MET A 195 5.94 -1.52 4.74
C MET A 195 5.32 -1.96 3.40
N TYR A 196 5.31 -3.27 3.11
CA TYR A 196 4.63 -3.80 1.91
C TYR A 196 3.12 -3.57 1.96
N MET A 197 2.49 -3.83 3.11
CA MET A 197 1.06 -3.63 3.28
C MET A 197 0.68 -2.15 3.14
N ILE A 198 1.44 -1.23 3.73
CA ILE A 198 1.24 0.22 3.59
C ILE A 198 1.34 0.61 2.12
N THR A 199 2.40 0.19 1.42
CA THR A 199 2.64 0.55 0.02
C THR A 199 1.53 -0.01 -0.88
N GLY A 200 1.13 -1.27 -0.68
CA GLY A 200 0.04 -1.90 -1.41
C GLY A 200 -1.32 -1.25 -1.13
N LEU A 201 -1.64 -0.91 0.12
CA LEU A 201 -2.85 -0.17 0.48
C LEU A 201 -2.87 1.23 -0.14
N CYS A 202 -1.73 1.92 -0.23
CA CYS A 202 -1.62 3.19 -0.93
C CYS A 202 -1.92 3.04 -2.44
N MET A 203 -1.39 2.01 -3.10
CA MET A 203 -1.70 1.72 -4.51
C MET A 203 -3.18 1.43 -4.72
N LEU A 204 -3.77 0.57 -3.86
CA LEU A 204 -5.20 0.27 -3.89
C LEU A 204 -6.05 1.52 -3.68
N LYS A 205 -5.65 2.39 -2.74
CA LYS A 205 -6.36 3.65 -2.48
C LYS A 205 -6.31 4.59 -3.69
N LEU A 206 -5.15 4.73 -4.35
CA LEU A 206 -5.01 5.52 -5.58
C LEU A 206 -5.91 4.98 -6.70
N TYR A 207 -5.90 3.65 -6.91
CA TYR A 207 -6.75 3.00 -7.90
C TYR A 207 -8.24 3.19 -7.64
N GLN A 208 -8.64 2.97 -6.39
CA GLN A 208 -10.02 3.12 -5.95
C GLN A 208 -10.58 4.52 -6.21
N THR A 209 -9.76 5.58 -6.09
CA THR A 209 -10.23 6.97 -6.19
C THR A 209 -10.92 7.28 -7.53
N ARG A 210 -10.49 6.67 -8.64
CA ARG A 210 -11.14 6.82 -9.95
C ARG A 210 -11.91 5.57 -10.40
N HIS A 211 -11.79 4.46 -9.66
CA HIS A 211 -12.44 3.19 -9.96
C HIS A 211 -13.16 2.60 -8.73
N PRO A 212 -14.20 3.29 -8.19
CA PRO A 212 -14.80 2.87 -6.92
C PRO A 212 -15.48 1.49 -6.98
N ASP A 213 -16.05 1.12 -8.13
CA ASP A 213 -16.80 -0.14 -8.31
C ASP A 213 -15.94 -1.36 -8.71
N ILE A 214 -14.74 -1.14 -9.28
CA ILE A 214 -13.85 -2.18 -9.84
C ILE A 214 -12.70 -2.53 -8.87
N ASN A 215 -12.81 -2.14 -7.61
CA ASN A 215 -11.73 -2.38 -6.65
C ASN A 215 -11.65 -3.86 -6.20
N ALA A 216 -10.42 -4.32 -5.93
CA ALA A 216 -10.16 -5.65 -5.41
C ALA A 216 -10.89 -5.89 -4.07
N SER A 217 -11.33 -7.14 -3.84
CA SER A 217 -11.86 -7.53 -2.54
C SER A 217 -10.75 -7.49 -1.47
N ALA A 218 -11.14 -7.22 -0.22
CA ALA A 218 -10.20 -7.17 0.89
C ALA A 218 -9.42 -8.49 1.03
N TYR A 219 -10.11 -9.63 0.91
CA TYR A 219 -9.47 -10.94 1.02
C TYR A 219 -8.47 -11.19 -0.12
N SER A 220 -8.80 -10.83 -1.36
CA SER A 220 -7.88 -10.96 -2.49
C SER A 220 -6.65 -10.06 -2.32
N ALA A 221 -6.85 -8.81 -1.88
CA ALA A 221 -5.76 -7.88 -1.61
C ALA A 221 -4.81 -8.41 -0.52
N TYR A 222 -5.32 -8.78 0.66
CA TYR A 222 -4.47 -9.31 1.73
C TYR A 222 -3.85 -10.67 1.39
N ALA A 223 -4.54 -11.54 0.64
CA ALA A 223 -3.94 -12.77 0.13
C ALA A 223 -2.78 -12.48 -0.83
N SER A 224 -2.90 -11.46 -1.69
CA SER A 224 -1.80 -11.04 -2.56
C SER A 224 -0.60 -10.53 -1.76
N PHE A 225 -0.84 -9.76 -0.68
CA PHE A 225 0.24 -9.34 0.22
C PHE A 225 0.89 -10.52 0.93
N ALA A 226 0.12 -11.51 1.37
CA ALA A 226 0.66 -12.72 1.97
C ALA A 226 1.57 -13.51 1.01
N VAL A 227 1.19 -13.61 -0.27
CA VAL A 227 2.04 -14.24 -1.31
C VAL A 227 3.34 -13.46 -1.52
N VAL A 228 3.29 -12.12 -1.56
CA VAL A 228 4.47 -11.26 -1.67
C VAL A 228 5.40 -11.42 -0.48
N ILE A 229 4.85 -11.47 0.74
CA ILE A 229 5.60 -11.70 1.97
C ILE A 229 6.23 -13.09 1.95
N MET A 230 5.51 -14.13 1.53
CA MET A 230 6.05 -15.49 1.39
C MET A 230 7.20 -15.54 0.38
N LEU A 231 7.04 -14.91 -0.80
CA LEU A 231 8.10 -14.80 -1.80
C LEU A 231 9.33 -14.08 -1.25
N THR A 232 9.13 -13.07 -0.41
CA THR A 232 10.21 -12.35 0.27
C THR A 232 10.99 -13.27 1.21
N VAL A 233 10.30 -14.06 2.02
CA VAL A 233 10.96 -15.05 2.91
C VAL A 233 11.76 -16.06 2.10
N LEU A 234 11.18 -16.60 1.02
CA LEU A 234 11.89 -17.52 0.13
C LEU A 234 13.12 -16.85 -0.50
N GLY A 235 13.02 -15.59 -0.90
CA GLY A 235 14.15 -14.86 -1.49
C GLY A 235 15.25 -14.54 -0.50
N VAL A 236 14.93 -14.28 0.75
CA VAL A 236 15.96 -14.08 1.79
C VAL A 236 16.66 -15.41 2.12
N VAL A 237 15.92 -16.52 2.19
CA VAL A 237 16.49 -17.85 2.51
C VAL A 237 17.30 -18.46 1.35
N PHE A 238 16.78 -18.42 0.13
CA PHE A 238 17.38 -19.09 -1.03
C PHE A 238 18.17 -18.15 -1.94
N GLY A 239 17.86 -16.84 -1.96
CA GLY A 239 18.42 -15.89 -2.93
C GLY A 239 19.92 -15.69 -2.85
N LYS A 240 20.58 -16.01 -1.73
CA LYS A 240 22.04 -15.84 -1.58
C LYS A 240 22.86 -16.77 -2.46
N ASN A 241 22.48 -18.04 -2.53
CA ASN A 241 23.31 -19.09 -3.14
C ASN A 241 22.73 -19.62 -4.46
N ASP A 242 21.43 -19.40 -4.68
CA ASP A 242 20.69 -20.08 -5.74
C ASP A 242 20.33 -19.15 -6.91
N VAL A 243 21.06 -19.28 -8.02
CA VAL A 243 20.76 -18.55 -9.27
C VAL A 243 19.38 -18.95 -9.81
N TRP A 244 18.96 -20.19 -9.60
CA TRP A 244 17.66 -20.68 -10.06
C TRP A 244 16.51 -19.85 -9.47
N PHE A 245 16.61 -19.42 -8.20
CA PHE A 245 15.60 -18.59 -7.55
C PHE A 245 15.43 -17.26 -8.28
N TRP A 246 16.54 -16.58 -8.59
CA TRP A 246 16.54 -15.30 -9.30
C TRP A 246 15.97 -15.41 -10.72
N VAL A 247 16.25 -16.51 -11.42
CA VAL A 247 15.68 -16.76 -12.76
C VAL A 247 14.16 -16.95 -12.67
N ILE A 248 13.69 -17.82 -11.77
CA ILE A 248 12.25 -18.07 -11.59
C ILE A 248 11.54 -16.80 -11.14
N PHE A 249 12.08 -16.10 -10.14
CA PHE A 249 11.52 -14.85 -9.66
C PHE A 249 11.42 -13.81 -10.77
N SER A 250 12.47 -13.62 -11.58
CA SER A 250 12.46 -12.64 -12.68
C SER A 250 11.41 -12.97 -13.73
N VAL A 251 11.26 -14.24 -14.11
CA VAL A 251 10.21 -14.69 -15.03
C VAL A 251 8.81 -14.44 -14.45
N VAL A 252 8.58 -14.83 -13.20
CA VAL A 252 7.30 -14.60 -12.52
C VAL A 252 7.00 -13.10 -12.40
N HIS A 253 7.99 -12.28 -12.07
CA HIS A 253 7.84 -10.83 -11.94
C HIS A 253 7.48 -10.16 -13.28
N ILE A 254 8.15 -10.53 -14.37
CA ILE A 254 7.84 -10.03 -15.72
C ILE A 254 6.42 -10.47 -16.16
N LEU A 255 6.08 -11.75 -15.94
CA LEU A 255 4.74 -12.25 -16.30
C LEU A 255 3.64 -11.62 -15.45
N ALA A 256 3.85 -11.43 -14.15
CA ALA A 256 2.91 -10.80 -13.24
C ALA A 256 2.72 -9.31 -13.56
N SER A 257 3.80 -8.58 -13.84
CA SER A 257 3.72 -7.16 -14.25
C SER A 257 2.98 -6.98 -15.58
N LEU A 258 3.22 -7.86 -16.56
CA LEU A 258 2.48 -7.90 -17.81
C LEU A 258 1.00 -8.24 -17.61
N ALA A 259 0.71 -9.25 -16.80
CA ALA A 259 -0.66 -9.66 -16.49
C ALA A 259 -1.43 -8.55 -15.78
N LEU A 260 -0.83 -7.92 -14.77
CA LEU A 260 -1.40 -6.78 -14.05
C LEU A 260 -1.62 -5.61 -15.00
N SER A 261 -0.68 -5.32 -15.88
CA SER A 261 -0.82 -4.25 -16.88
C SER A 261 -1.96 -4.52 -17.85
N ALA A 262 -2.12 -5.76 -18.32
CA ALA A 262 -3.26 -6.16 -19.14
C ALA A 262 -4.58 -6.01 -18.37
N GLN A 263 -4.63 -6.41 -17.09
CA GLN A 263 -5.81 -6.21 -16.26
C GLN A 263 -6.15 -4.74 -16.09
N ILE A 264 -5.17 -3.86 -15.81
CA ILE A 264 -5.41 -2.42 -15.64
C ILE A 264 -5.84 -1.78 -16.96
N TYR A 265 -5.19 -2.12 -18.09
CA TYR A 265 -5.53 -1.57 -19.41
C TYR A 265 -6.97 -1.90 -19.80
N TYR A 266 -7.40 -3.13 -19.56
CA TYR A 266 -8.75 -3.59 -19.86
C TYR A 266 -9.74 -3.42 -18.71
N MET A 267 -9.38 -2.76 -17.60
CA MET A 267 -10.24 -2.55 -16.42
C MET A 267 -10.80 -3.85 -15.82
N GLY A 268 -9.94 -4.85 -15.60
CA GLY A 268 -10.33 -6.14 -15.02
C GLY A 268 -11.14 -7.05 -15.97
N ARG A 269 -11.27 -6.67 -17.24
CA ARG A 269 -12.06 -7.41 -18.24
C ARG A 269 -11.29 -8.56 -18.90
N PHE A 270 -9.97 -8.63 -18.73
CA PHE A 270 -9.15 -9.65 -19.36
C PHE A 270 -9.13 -10.93 -18.52
N LYS A 271 -9.95 -11.93 -18.86
CA LYS A 271 -9.89 -13.24 -18.18
C LYS A 271 -8.60 -13.96 -18.56
N ILE A 272 -7.79 -14.29 -17.55
CA ILE A 272 -6.55 -15.06 -17.67
C ILE A 272 -6.94 -16.54 -17.81
N ASP A 273 -7.26 -16.97 -19.03
CA ASP A 273 -7.57 -18.37 -19.37
C ASP A 273 -6.42 -19.03 -20.16
N LEU A 274 -6.31 -20.36 -20.22
CA LEU A 274 -5.30 -21.07 -21.04
C LEU A 274 -5.24 -20.64 -22.54
N GLY A 275 -6.27 -19.95 -23.05
CA GLY A 275 -6.30 -19.33 -24.38
C GLY A 275 -5.63 -17.95 -24.51
N ILE A 276 -4.96 -17.41 -23.47
CA ILE A 276 -4.30 -16.09 -23.46
C ILE A 276 -3.40 -15.87 -24.67
N PHE A 277 -2.53 -16.83 -25.00
CA PHE A 277 -1.59 -16.67 -26.11
C PHE A 277 -2.32 -16.54 -27.44
N ARG A 278 -3.42 -17.27 -27.63
CA ARG A 278 -4.22 -17.22 -28.86
C ARG A 278 -5.04 -15.94 -28.97
N ARG A 279 -5.57 -15.42 -27.84
CA ARG A 279 -6.32 -14.16 -27.76
C ARG A 279 -5.39 -12.94 -27.90
N ALA A 280 -4.23 -12.95 -27.24
CA ALA A 280 -3.20 -11.92 -27.35
C ALA A 280 -2.57 -11.89 -28.75
N ALA A 281 -2.28 -13.04 -29.35
CA ALA A 281 -1.80 -13.11 -30.74
C ALA A 281 -2.87 -12.64 -31.73
N MET A 282 -4.15 -12.94 -31.50
CA MET A 282 -5.25 -12.48 -32.36
C MET A 282 -5.44 -10.95 -32.25
N VAL A 283 -5.43 -10.38 -31.04
CA VAL A 283 -5.52 -8.92 -30.82
C VAL A 283 -4.30 -8.20 -31.41
N PHE A 284 -3.10 -8.76 -31.23
CA PHE A 284 -1.88 -8.22 -31.86
C PHE A 284 -1.93 -8.30 -33.38
N TYR A 285 -2.45 -9.40 -33.94
CA TYR A 285 -2.62 -9.55 -35.38
C TYR A 285 -3.69 -8.60 -35.95
N THR A 286 -4.81 -8.40 -35.26
CA THR A 286 -5.87 -7.49 -35.74
C THR A 286 -5.50 -6.02 -35.56
N ASP A 287 -4.98 -5.61 -34.39
CA ASP A 287 -4.72 -4.19 -34.08
C ASP A 287 -3.42 -3.69 -34.72
N CYS A 288 -2.36 -4.52 -34.75
CA CYS A 288 -1.04 -4.11 -35.25
C CYS A 288 -0.86 -4.40 -36.75
N ILE A 289 -1.42 -5.49 -37.29
CA ILE A 289 -1.18 -5.91 -38.69
C ILE A 289 -2.35 -5.54 -39.62
N GLN A 290 -3.61 -5.65 -39.17
CA GLN A 290 -4.77 -5.40 -40.04
C GLN A 290 -5.32 -3.97 -39.99
N GLN A 291 -5.36 -3.31 -38.83
CA GLN A 291 -6.06 -2.03 -38.68
C GLN A 291 -5.16 -0.81 -38.45
N CYS A 292 -3.86 -0.97 -38.13
CA CYS A 292 -2.96 0.15 -37.80
C CYS A 292 -3.64 1.17 -36.84
N SER A 293 -4.46 0.67 -35.92
CA SER A 293 -5.29 1.49 -35.05
C SER A 293 -4.49 1.92 -33.82
N TRP A 294 -4.56 3.21 -33.51
CA TRP A 294 -3.99 3.77 -32.29
C TRP A 294 -4.62 3.08 -31.06
N PRO A 295 -3.84 2.71 -30.02
CA PRO A 295 -4.38 2.12 -28.81
C PRO A 295 -5.55 2.92 -28.23
N LEU A 296 -6.62 2.21 -27.85
CA LEU A 296 -7.91 2.78 -27.43
C LEU A 296 -7.77 3.81 -26.28
N TYR A 297 -6.81 3.61 -25.38
CA TYR A 297 -6.52 4.49 -24.24
C TYR A 297 -5.02 4.86 -24.20
N MET A 298 -4.62 5.87 -24.99
CA MET A 298 -3.24 6.37 -25.09
C MET A 298 -2.55 6.62 -23.75
N ASP A 299 -3.19 7.38 -22.87
CA ASP A 299 -2.56 7.81 -21.62
C ASP A 299 -2.26 6.62 -20.68
N ARG A 300 -3.19 5.66 -20.59
CA ARG A 300 -2.99 4.40 -19.85
C ARG A 300 -1.92 3.53 -20.48
N MET A 301 -1.88 3.45 -21.81
CA MET A 301 -0.88 2.66 -22.53
C MET A 301 0.52 3.20 -22.27
N VAL A 302 0.71 4.53 -22.28
CA VAL A 302 2.00 5.16 -21.95
C VAL A 302 2.42 4.82 -20.53
N LEU A 303 1.51 4.98 -19.54
CA LEU A 303 1.80 4.63 -18.16
C LEU A 303 2.26 3.19 -18.01
N LEU A 304 1.48 2.25 -18.55
CA LEU A 304 1.73 0.83 -18.41
C LEU A 304 3.02 0.44 -19.14
N THR A 305 3.33 1.07 -20.27
CA THR A 305 4.60 0.83 -20.97
C THR A 305 5.78 1.28 -20.13
N VAL A 306 5.75 2.52 -19.59
CA VAL A 306 6.81 3.03 -18.71
C VAL A 306 6.93 2.16 -17.44
N GLY A 307 5.80 1.79 -16.83
CA GLY A 307 5.77 0.91 -15.67
C GLY A 307 6.38 -0.46 -15.95
N ASN A 308 6.06 -1.10 -17.08
CA ASN A 308 6.68 -2.38 -17.46
C ASN A 308 8.18 -2.23 -17.70
N LEU A 309 8.63 -1.17 -18.39
CA LEU A 309 10.06 -0.93 -18.61
C LEU A 309 10.83 -0.79 -17.29
N VAL A 310 10.26 -0.08 -16.31
CA VAL A 310 10.83 0.05 -14.97
C VAL A 310 10.88 -1.30 -14.26
N ASN A 311 9.79 -2.07 -14.25
CA ASN A 311 9.76 -3.40 -13.63
C ASN A 311 10.72 -4.40 -14.29
N TRP A 312 10.86 -4.36 -15.62
CA TRP A 312 11.83 -5.19 -16.34
C TRP A 312 13.27 -4.78 -16.03
N SER A 313 13.51 -3.48 -15.82
CA SER A 313 14.82 -2.98 -15.37
C SER A 313 15.16 -3.51 -13.97
N PHE A 314 14.19 -3.55 -13.05
CA PHE A 314 14.36 -4.20 -11.75
C PHE A 314 14.65 -5.70 -11.88
N ALA A 315 13.87 -6.42 -12.68
CA ALA A 315 14.12 -7.86 -12.92
C ALA A 315 15.53 -8.12 -13.44
N LEU A 316 15.99 -7.33 -14.41
CA LEU A 316 17.35 -7.42 -14.95
C LEU A 316 18.40 -7.09 -13.89
N PHE A 317 18.20 -6.01 -13.11
CA PHE A 317 19.08 -5.64 -12.00
C PHE A 317 19.19 -6.76 -10.97
N GLY A 318 18.06 -7.36 -10.56
CA GLY A 318 18.03 -8.48 -9.63
C GLY A 318 18.78 -9.70 -10.15
N LEU A 319 18.63 -10.03 -11.43
CA LEU A 319 19.31 -11.16 -12.06
C LEU A 319 20.85 -10.97 -12.14
N ILE A 320 21.31 -9.74 -12.37
CA ILE A 320 22.75 -9.41 -12.49
C ILE A 320 23.39 -9.30 -11.10
N TYR A 321 22.87 -8.42 -10.25
CA TYR A 321 23.52 -8.03 -8.99
C TYR A 321 23.18 -8.93 -7.82
N ARG A 322 22.01 -9.59 -7.84
CA ARG A 322 21.56 -10.55 -6.81
C ARG A 322 21.77 -10.03 -5.38
N PRO A 323 21.11 -8.90 -5.01
CA PRO A 323 21.28 -8.30 -3.69
C PRO A 323 20.94 -9.30 -2.57
N ARG A 324 21.73 -9.28 -1.48
CA ARG A 324 21.52 -10.16 -0.32
C ARG A 324 20.24 -9.79 0.44
N ASP A 325 19.99 -8.50 0.60
CA ASP A 325 18.72 -8.01 1.14
C ASP A 325 17.63 -8.01 0.06
N PHE A 326 17.06 -9.21 -0.15
CA PHE A 326 15.94 -9.40 -1.06
C PHE A 326 14.69 -8.62 -0.62
N ALA A 327 14.53 -8.34 0.67
CA ALA A 327 13.38 -7.63 1.21
C ALA A 327 13.40 -6.15 0.82
N SER A 328 14.52 -5.46 1.05
CA SER A 328 14.70 -4.09 0.58
C SER A 328 14.61 -3.99 -0.95
N TYR A 329 15.09 -4.99 -1.69
CA TYR A 329 14.93 -5.07 -3.14
C TYR A 329 13.45 -5.14 -3.57
N MET A 330 12.66 -6.03 -2.96
CA MET A 330 11.22 -6.13 -3.20
C MET A 330 10.48 -4.85 -2.81
N LEU A 331 10.88 -4.21 -1.71
CA LEU A 331 10.28 -2.95 -1.25
C LEU A 331 10.54 -1.84 -2.26
N GLY A 332 11.76 -1.76 -2.81
CA GLY A 332 12.11 -0.83 -3.87
C GLY A 332 11.21 -0.95 -5.10
N ILE A 333 10.86 -2.17 -5.53
CA ILE A 333 9.90 -2.41 -6.62
C ILE A 333 8.53 -1.81 -6.26
N PHE A 334 8.03 -2.10 -5.06
CA PHE A 334 6.72 -1.61 -4.61
C PHE A 334 6.68 -0.09 -4.53
N ILE A 335 7.67 0.54 -3.88
CA ILE A 335 7.73 1.99 -3.75
C ILE A 335 7.85 2.66 -5.12
N CYS A 336 8.70 2.13 -6.02
CA CYS A 336 8.86 2.71 -7.36
C CYS A 336 7.56 2.66 -8.16
N ASN A 337 6.83 1.54 -8.11
CA ASN A 337 5.51 1.44 -8.75
C ASN A 337 4.48 2.39 -8.12
N LEU A 338 4.47 2.53 -6.79
CA LEU A 338 3.60 3.50 -6.11
C LEU A 338 3.90 4.93 -6.56
N LEU A 339 5.17 5.32 -6.60
CA LEU A 339 5.60 6.67 -7.00
C LEU A 339 5.29 6.94 -8.48
N LEU A 340 5.54 5.97 -9.36
CA LEU A 340 5.19 6.06 -10.78
C LEU A 340 3.68 6.24 -10.96
N TYR A 341 2.87 5.50 -10.19
CA TYR A 341 1.42 5.63 -10.25
C TYR A 341 0.92 6.97 -9.69
N LEU A 342 1.48 7.42 -8.55
CA LEU A 342 1.15 8.73 -7.97
C LEU A 342 1.53 9.88 -8.92
N ALA A 343 2.71 9.82 -9.55
CA ALA A 343 3.15 10.80 -10.52
C ALA A 343 2.21 10.86 -11.72
N PHE A 344 1.84 9.70 -12.27
CA PHE A 344 0.84 9.63 -13.33
C PHE A 344 -0.50 10.22 -12.92
N TYR A 345 -0.98 9.89 -11.72
CA TYR A 345 -2.23 10.41 -11.21
C TYR A 345 -2.23 11.94 -11.16
N ILE A 346 -1.16 12.54 -10.64
CA ILE A 346 -1.00 14.00 -10.58
C ILE A 346 -0.91 14.60 -11.99
N ILE A 347 -0.15 13.99 -12.91
CA ILE A 347 -0.04 14.46 -14.30
C ILE A 347 -1.40 14.44 -15.00
N MET A 348 -2.18 13.36 -14.84
CA MET A 348 -3.51 13.26 -15.43
C MET A 348 -4.48 14.26 -14.81
N LYS A 349 -4.42 14.46 -13.49
CA LYS A 349 -5.19 15.50 -12.81
C LYS A 349 -4.94 16.89 -13.44
N LEU A 350 -3.68 17.25 -13.65
CA LEU A 350 -3.30 18.51 -14.29
C LEU A 350 -3.74 18.58 -15.75
N ARG A 351 -3.62 17.50 -16.53
CA ARG A 351 -4.09 17.43 -17.93
C ARG A 351 -5.61 17.55 -18.06
N SER A 352 -6.35 17.01 -17.09
CA SER A 352 -7.80 17.14 -16.98
C SER A 352 -8.26 18.51 -16.48
N SER A 353 -7.34 19.48 -16.31
CA SER A 353 -7.61 20.83 -15.81
C SER A 353 -8.23 20.86 -14.40
N GLU A 354 -7.99 19.82 -13.62
CA GLU A 354 -8.33 19.78 -12.19
C GLU A 354 -7.25 20.52 -11.37
N LYS A 355 -7.64 21.11 -10.25
CA LYS A 355 -6.76 22.02 -9.49
C LYS A 355 -6.17 21.31 -8.28
N VAL A 356 -4.87 21.46 -8.07
CA VAL A 356 -4.25 21.06 -6.80
C VAL A 356 -4.41 22.22 -5.81
N LEU A 357 -5.23 22.04 -4.77
CA LEU A 357 -5.43 23.04 -3.72
C LEU A 357 -4.14 23.29 -2.92
N LEU A 358 -4.08 24.41 -2.19
CA LEU A 358 -2.90 24.78 -1.40
C LEU A 358 -2.54 23.75 -0.34
N VAL A 359 -3.52 23.12 0.30
CA VAL A 359 -3.32 22.10 1.34
C VAL A 359 -2.60 20.85 0.78
N PRO A 360 -3.12 20.16 -0.26
CA PRO A 360 -2.40 19.04 -0.86
C PRO A 360 -1.07 19.46 -1.49
N LEU A 361 -0.95 20.67 -2.05
CA LEU A 361 0.34 21.18 -2.56
C LEU A 361 1.39 21.31 -1.45
N PHE A 362 1.00 21.87 -0.30
CA PHE A 362 1.85 21.91 0.89
C PHE A 362 2.22 20.49 1.35
N CYS A 363 1.26 19.57 1.39
CA CYS A 363 1.54 18.19 1.79
C CYS A 363 2.49 17.47 0.82
N ILE A 364 2.36 17.69 -0.50
CA ILE A 364 3.25 17.12 -1.53
C ILE A 364 4.68 17.66 -1.35
N THR A 365 4.84 18.97 -1.19
CA THR A 365 6.16 19.59 -1.00
C THR A 365 6.81 19.15 0.31
N ALA A 366 6.06 19.12 1.41
CA ALA A 366 6.53 18.59 2.69
C ALA A 366 6.94 17.12 2.57
N THR A 367 6.13 16.28 1.91
CA THR A 367 6.42 14.86 1.67
C THR A 367 7.74 14.69 0.91
N ALA A 368 7.95 15.44 -0.18
CA ALA A 368 9.16 15.34 -0.99
C ALA A 368 10.42 15.73 -0.20
N VAL A 369 10.36 16.83 0.56
CA VAL A 369 11.49 17.30 1.38
C VAL A 369 11.82 16.31 2.50
N LEU A 370 10.80 15.81 3.20
CA LEU A 370 10.99 14.87 4.31
C LEU A 370 11.50 13.52 3.83
N TRP A 371 10.99 12.99 2.71
CA TRP A 371 11.54 11.76 2.13
C TRP A 371 12.97 11.93 1.64
N ALA A 372 13.32 13.06 1.02
CA ALA A 372 14.69 13.33 0.61
C ALA A 372 15.64 13.35 1.82
N ALA A 373 15.23 14.01 2.91
CA ALA A 373 15.97 14.01 4.17
C ALA A 373 16.05 12.61 4.79
N ALA A 374 14.94 11.86 4.83
CA ALA A 374 14.92 10.50 5.35
C ALA A 374 15.88 9.59 4.57
N LEU A 375 15.83 9.62 3.23
CA LEU A 375 16.70 8.79 2.39
C LEU A 375 18.19 9.08 2.62
N TYR A 376 18.56 10.34 2.89
CA TYR A 376 19.94 10.69 3.26
C TYR A 376 20.42 9.91 4.50
N PHE A 377 19.60 9.84 5.54
CA PHE A 377 19.93 9.11 6.77
C PHE A 377 19.84 7.59 6.59
N PHE A 378 18.88 7.11 5.80
CA PHE A 378 18.73 5.68 5.48
C PHE A 378 20.01 5.07 4.89
N PHE A 379 20.71 5.81 4.01
CA PHE A 379 21.93 5.32 3.36
C PHE A 379 23.19 5.34 4.24
N GLN A 380 23.14 5.86 5.48
CA GLN A 380 24.30 5.92 6.38
C GLN A 380 24.74 4.56 6.93
N ASN A 381 23.89 3.52 6.87
CA ASN A 381 24.19 2.11 7.19
C ASN A 381 25.03 1.90 8.47
N LEU A 382 24.41 2.04 9.63
CA LEU A 382 25.08 1.92 10.94
C LEU A 382 25.23 0.47 11.45
N SER A 383 24.38 -0.44 11.00
CA SER A 383 24.47 -1.87 11.31
C SER A 383 24.01 -2.71 10.12
N SER A 384 24.44 -3.98 10.05
CA SER A 384 24.02 -4.88 8.97
C SER A 384 24.11 -6.34 9.38
N TRP A 385 23.00 -7.05 9.25
CA TRP A 385 22.92 -8.50 9.45
C TRP A 385 23.42 -9.31 8.24
N GLU A 386 23.78 -8.64 7.12
CA GLU A 386 24.28 -9.32 5.92
C GLU A 386 25.71 -9.85 6.03
N GLY A 387 26.46 -9.30 6.99
CA GLY A 387 27.84 -9.66 7.32
C GLY A 387 27.97 -10.35 8.67
N THR A 388 29.20 -10.56 9.11
CA THR A 388 29.46 -11.07 10.46
C THR A 388 29.18 -10.00 11.52
N PRO A 389 28.95 -10.37 12.80
CA PRO A 389 28.80 -9.40 13.88
C PRO A 389 30.00 -8.45 14.00
N ALA A 390 31.21 -8.93 13.73
CA ALA A 390 32.42 -8.12 13.72
C ALA A 390 32.42 -7.08 12.58
N GLU A 391 32.04 -7.48 11.36
CA GLU A 391 31.91 -6.55 10.22
C GLU A 391 30.83 -5.50 10.45
N SER A 392 29.73 -5.87 11.12
CA SER A 392 28.70 -4.90 11.51
C SER A 392 29.23 -3.90 12.54
N ARG A 393 30.07 -4.33 13.49
CA ARG A 393 30.59 -3.46 14.55
C ARG A 393 31.52 -2.37 14.05
N GLU A 394 32.23 -2.61 12.95
CA GLU A 394 33.10 -1.61 12.31
C GLU A 394 32.30 -0.41 11.77
N LYS A 395 30.98 -0.58 11.55
CA LYS A 395 30.10 0.48 11.04
C LYS A 395 29.46 1.32 12.15
N ASN A 396 29.57 0.91 13.41
CA ASN A 396 28.98 1.61 14.54
C ASN A 396 29.47 3.06 14.59
N ARG A 397 28.58 3.98 14.94
CA ARG A 397 28.92 5.40 15.13
C ARG A 397 28.27 5.93 16.40
N GLU A 398 28.89 6.97 16.95
CA GLU A 398 28.33 7.70 18.09
C GLU A 398 26.96 8.32 17.74
N CYS A 399 26.17 8.60 18.77
CA CYS A 399 24.89 9.26 18.60
C CYS A 399 25.05 10.66 17.96
N VAL A 400 24.09 11.03 17.12
CA VAL A 400 24.14 12.30 16.36
C VAL A 400 23.19 13.34 16.94
N LEU A 401 22.06 12.90 17.51
CA LEU A 401 21.02 13.79 18.02
C LEU A 401 20.79 13.56 19.52
N LEU A 402 20.93 14.64 20.29
CA LEU A 402 20.70 14.69 21.75
C LEU A 402 21.53 13.68 22.56
N ASP A 403 22.66 13.22 22.04
CA ASP A 403 23.47 12.14 22.61
C ASP A 403 22.64 10.87 22.93
N PHE A 404 21.58 10.64 22.15
CA PHE A 404 20.63 9.55 22.40
C PHE A 404 20.14 8.85 21.13
N PHE A 405 20.09 9.55 19.99
CA PHE A 405 19.61 9.01 18.72
C PHE A 405 20.73 8.98 17.68
N ASP A 406 20.81 7.89 16.93
CA ASP A 406 21.72 7.74 15.79
C ASP A 406 21.08 8.15 14.46
N ASP A 407 21.82 8.03 13.35
CA ASP A 407 21.31 8.35 12.01
C ASP A 407 20.05 7.53 11.66
N HIS A 408 19.95 6.27 12.10
CA HIS A 408 18.82 5.40 11.80
C HIS A 408 17.58 5.80 12.60
N ASP A 409 17.76 6.22 13.86
CA ASP A 409 16.70 6.82 14.67
C ASP A 409 16.16 8.12 14.05
N VAL A 410 17.04 8.96 13.50
CA VAL A 410 16.63 10.17 12.76
C VAL A 410 15.84 9.80 11.50
N TRP A 411 16.25 8.73 10.80
CA TRP A 411 15.47 8.19 9.68
C TRP A 411 14.05 7.81 10.13
N HIS A 412 13.86 7.12 11.25
CA HIS A 412 12.52 6.77 11.76
C HIS A 412 11.64 8.01 12.00
N PHE A 413 12.18 9.09 12.57
CA PHE A 413 11.39 10.32 12.78
C PHE A 413 10.97 10.98 11.45
N LEU A 414 11.90 11.07 10.51
CA LEU A 414 11.66 11.71 9.22
C LEU A 414 10.71 10.86 8.35
N SER A 415 10.91 9.55 8.32
CA SER A 415 10.08 8.62 7.54
C SER A 415 8.65 8.53 8.09
N ALA A 416 8.46 8.51 9.41
CA ALA A 416 7.14 8.58 10.04
C ALA A 416 6.38 9.84 9.62
N THR A 417 7.07 10.99 9.65
CA THR A 417 6.49 12.28 9.26
C THR A 417 6.20 12.32 7.75
N ALA A 418 7.10 11.79 6.93
CA ALA A 418 6.93 11.72 5.47
C ALA A 418 5.75 10.82 5.07
N LEU A 419 5.59 9.66 5.71
CA LEU A 419 4.44 8.76 5.52
C LEU A 419 3.13 9.41 5.92
N PHE A 420 3.12 10.12 7.06
CA PHE A 420 1.94 10.87 7.49
C PHE A 420 1.51 11.91 6.46
N PHE A 421 2.43 12.73 5.95
CA PHE A 421 2.10 13.68 4.88
C PHE A 421 1.72 12.98 3.57
N SER A 422 2.34 11.85 3.24
CA SER A 422 1.96 11.04 2.06
C SER A 422 0.50 10.57 2.15
N PHE A 423 0.06 10.15 3.34
CA PHE A 423 -1.34 9.76 3.57
C PHE A 423 -2.28 10.97 3.50
N LEU A 424 -1.87 12.13 4.01
CA LEU A 424 -2.62 13.37 3.86
C LEU A 424 -2.75 13.81 2.40
N VAL A 425 -1.72 13.61 1.58
CA VAL A 425 -1.83 13.80 0.12
C VAL A 425 -2.94 12.93 -0.42
N LEU A 426 -2.90 11.61 -0.19
CA LEU A 426 -3.95 10.69 -0.68
C LEU A 426 -5.36 11.02 -0.15
N LEU A 427 -5.46 11.61 1.04
CA LEU A 427 -6.72 12.01 1.65
C LEU A 427 -7.30 13.32 1.09
N THR A 428 -6.45 14.24 0.63
CA THR A 428 -6.83 15.62 0.28
C THR A 428 -6.64 15.98 -1.18
N LEU A 429 -5.96 15.14 -1.98
CA LEU A 429 -5.59 15.43 -3.37
C LEU A 429 -6.78 15.75 -4.26
N ASP A 430 -7.94 15.17 -3.99
CA ASP A 430 -9.17 15.36 -4.77
C ASP A 430 -10.25 16.19 -4.07
N ASP A 431 -9.89 16.91 -3.01
CA ASP A 431 -10.83 17.80 -2.30
C ASP A 431 -11.32 18.96 -3.22
N ASP A 432 -10.64 19.27 -4.33
CA ASP A 432 -11.09 20.26 -5.33
C ASP A 432 -12.35 19.81 -6.10
N LEU A 433 -12.59 18.50 -6.15
CA LEU A 433 -13.72 17.92 -6.88
C LEU A 433 -15.00 17.83 -6.06
N ASP A 434 -14.98 18.18 -4.77
CA ASP A 434 -16.13 18.03 -3.87
C ASP A 434 -17.41 18.75 -4.36
N VAL A 435 -17.25 19.78 -5.20
CA VAL A 435 -18.35 20.56 -5.80
C VAL A 435 -18.57 20.29 -7.29
N VAL A 436 -17.88 19.31 -7.87
CA VAL A 436 -18.02 18.90 -9.27
C VAL A 436 -18.95 17.69 -9.37
N ARG A 437 -19.89 17.69 -10.32
CA ARG A 437 -20.79 16.55 -10.52
C ARG A 437 -20.03 15.34 -11.05
N ARG A 438 -20.40 14.13 -10.61
CA ARG A 438 -19.70 12.88 -10.97
C ARG A 438 -19.71 12.55 -12.47
N ASP A 439 -20.68 13.05 -13.22
CA ASP A 439 -20.79 12.92 -14.66
C ASP A 439 -19.80 13.81 -15.44
N GLN A 440 -19.09 14.70 -14.75
CA GLN A 440 -18.07 15.59 -15.32
C GLN A 440 -16.64 15.21 -14.91
N ILE A 441 -16.49 14.27 -13.97
CA ILE A 441 -15.19 13.86 -13.47
C ILE A 441 -14.64 12.73 -14.36
N PRO A 442 -13.55 12.95 -15.11
CA PRO A 442 -12.98 11.93 -15.98
C PRO A 442 -12.30 10.81 -15.19
N VAL A 443 -12.32 9.60 -15.75
CA VAL A 443 -11.61 8.41 -15.26
C VAL A 443 -10.39 8.17 -16.15
N PHE A 444 -9.21 8.09 -15.54
CA PHE A 444 -7.93 7.88 -16.23
C PHE A 444 -7.14 6.72 -15.64
#